data_AF-A0A2N6FUW2-F1
#
_entry.id   AF-A0A2N6FUW2-F1
#
_cell.length_a   1.000
_cell.length_b   1.000
_cell.length_c   1.000
_cell.angle_alpha   90.00
_cell.angle_beta   90.00
_cell.angle_gamma   90.00
#
_symmetry.space_group_name_H-M   'P 1'
#
loop_
_entity.id
_entity.type
_entity.pdbx_description
1 polymer ?
#
loop_
_entity_poly.entity_id
_entity_poly.type
_entity_poly.pdbx_seq_one_letter_code
_entity_poly.pdbx_strand_id
1 'polypeptide(L)'
;MKKIILASVLSLGLITSLSAYELNGELGVKWTGFKTEKKVPVSGTFNDIKLDIKSSDNLSMFLKSSSVSIETSSFESKNPVRNTSIISTLFSLATSKTIKGKILEVDEAEKKLTLEVTMNKVSKLVPMMYEISNGNILAKGTIDILDFDMKSSFLTFAKKCADLHQNKSFSDVNIEFTIPYK
;
A
#
# COMPACT_ATOMS: atom_id res chain seq x y z
N MET A 1 -70.64 24.95 -20.02
CA MET A 1 -69.89 24.09 -19.07
C MET A 1 -68.51 23.83 -19.66
N LYS A 2 -67.47 24.56 -19.24
CA LYS A 2 -66.10 24.42 -19.78
C LYS A 2 -65.36 23.35 -18.98
N LYS A 3 -65.00 22.24 -19.64
CA LYS A 3 -64.20 21.17 -19.04
C LYS A 3 -62.73 21.58 -19.04
N ILE A 4 -62.15 21.74 -17.85
CA ILE A 4 -60.71 21.98 -17.67
C ILE A 4 -60.04 20.60 -17.66
N ILE A 5 -59.18 20.33 -18.64
CA ILE A 5 -58.34 19.13 -18.67
C ILE A 5 -57.08 19.45 -17.87
N LEU A 6 -56.97 18.84 -16.69
CA LEU A 6 -55.77 18.91 -15.86
C LEU A 6 -54.76 17.89 -16.40
N ALA A 7 -53.74 18.36 -17.13
CA ALA A 7 -52.62 17.53 -17.54
C ALA A 7 -51.64 17.40 -16.36
N SER A 8 -51.69 16.25 -15.67
CA SER A 8 -50.68 15.89 -14.68
C SER A 8 -49.39 15.51 -15.40
N VAL A 9 -48.41 16.42 -15.40
CA VAL A 9 -47.04 16.09 -15.80
C VAL A 9 -46.40 15.29 -14.67
N LEU A 10 -46.36 13.96 -14.83
CA LEU A 10 -45.61 13.08 -13.95
C LEU A 10 -44.13 13.19 -14.34
N SER A 11 -43.38 14.07 -13.68
CA SER A 11 -41.93 14.15 -13.87
C SER A 11 -41.29 12.92 -13.22
N LEU A 12 -40.99 11.90 -14.04
CA LEU A 12 -40.10 10.81 -13.67
C LEU A 12 -38.70 11.40 -13.42
N GLY A 13 -38.36 11.62 -12.16
CA GLY A 13 -36.98 11.91 -11.77
C GLY A 13 -36.13 10.67 -12.02
N LEU A 14 -35.24 10.75 -13.00
CA LEU A 14 -34.15 9.77 -13.14
C LEU A 14 -33.24 9.92 -11.91
N ILE A 15 -33.37 8.99 -10.97
CA ILE A 15 -32.38 8.82 -9.92
C ILE A 15 -31.16 8.18 -10.60
N THR A 16 -30.26 9.01 -11.11
CA THR A 16 -28.93 8.52 -11.50
C THR A 16 -28.22 8.13 -10.21
N SER A 17 -28.22 6.85 -9.86
CA SER A 17 -27.33 6.36 -8.81
C SER A 17 -25.90 6.55 -9.32
N LEU A 18 -25.24 7.63 -8.92
CA LEU A 18 -23.80 7.76 -9.10
C LEU A 18 -23.17 6.59 -8.33
N SER A 19 -22.51 5.68 -9.06
CA SER A 19 -21.76 4.60 -8.44
C SER A 19 -20.48 5.20 -7.86
N ALA A 20 -20.43 5.34 -6.54
CA ALA A 20 -19.22 5.73 -5.82
C ALA A 20 -18.19 4.60 -5.86
N TYR A 21 -16.91 4.93 -6.00
CA TYR A 21 -15.83 4.00 -5.70
C TYR A 21 -15.92 3.64 -4.21
N GLU A 22 -16.06 2.34 -3.93
CA GLU A 22 -16.12 1.81 -2.56
C GLU A 22 -15.17 0.60 -2.44
N LEU A 23 -14.52 0.45 -1.29
CA LEU A 23 -13.68 -0.72 -1.02
C LEU A 23 -14.50 -2.02 -1.14
N ASN A 24 -13.99 -3.01 -1.86
CA ASN A 24 -14.65 -4.29 -2.11
C ASN A 24 -13.74 -5.48 -1.83
N GLY A 25 -13.19 -5.53 -0.61
CA GLY A 25 -12.27 -6.58 -0.16
C GLY A 25 -11.22 -6.03 0.80
N GLU A 26 -10.14 -6.78 0.98
CA GLU A 26 -9.02 -6.38 1.83
C GLU A 26 -7.89 -5.76 1.01
N LEU A 27 -7.11 -4.89 1.65
CA LEU A 27 -5.90 -4.33 1.04
C LEU A 27 -4.86 -5.44 0.84
N GLY A 28 -4.49 -5.69 -0.41
CA GLY A 28 -3.30 -6.48 -0.71
C GLY A 28 -2.05 -5.64 -0.49
N VAL A 29 -1.05 -6.15 0.24
CA VAL A 29 0.29 -5.54 0.36
C VAL A 29 1.33 -6.59 0.03
N LYS A 30 2.34 -6.21 -0.76
CA LYS A 30 3.47 -7.07 -1.09
C LYS A 30 4.77 -6.28 -1.01
N TRP A 31 5.76 -6.88 -0.37
CA TRP A 31 7.14 -6.41 -0.40
C TRP A 31 8.00 -7.40 -1.17
N THR A 32 9.07 -6.93 -1.80
CA THR A 32 10.11 -7.76 -2.41
C THR A 32 11.47 -7.16 -2.11
N GLY A 33 12.26 -7.86 -1.29
CA GLY A 33 13.66 -7.54 -1.03
C GLY A 33 14.60 -8.44 -1.84
N PHE A 34 15.88 -8.09 -1.89
CA PHE A 34 16.87 -8.78 -2.72
C PHE A 34 18.11 -9.20 -1.94
N LYS A 35 18.74 -10.30 -2.38
CA LYS A 35 19.97 -10.85 -1.80
C LYS A 35 20.91 -11.40 -2.86
N THR A 36 22.17 -11.63 -2.50
CA THR A 36 23.27 -12.13 -3.36
C THR A 36 23.60 -11.19 -4.52
N GLU A 37 24.78 -11.29 -5.12
CA GLU A 37 25.15 -10.46 -6.29
C GLU A 37 24.20 -10.64 -7.49
N LYS A 38 23.51 -11.78 -7.58
CA LYS A 38 22.51 -12.05 -8.62
C LYS A 38 21.16 -11.34 -8.38
N LYS A 39 21.05 -10.54 -7.31
CA LYS A 39 19.83 -9.82 -6.91
C LYS A 39 18.60 -10.75 -6.85
N VAL A 40 18.76 -11.89 -6.19
CA VAL A 40 17.72 -12.90 -6.03
C VAL A 40 16.56 -12.32 -5.19
N PRO A 41 15.32 -12.31 -5.70
CA PRO A 41 14.19 -11.74 -4.99
C PRO A 41 13.67 -12.68 -3.90
N VAL A 42 13.19 -12.07 -2.81
CA VAL A 42 12.37 -12.71 -1.79
C VAL A 42 11.18 -11.79 -1.55
N SER A 43 9.97 -12.35 -1.63
CA SER A 43 8.73 -11.58 -1.46
C SER A 43 7.89 -12.11 -0.32
N GLY A 44 6.97 -11.27 0.13
CA GLY A 44 5.98 -11.62 1.14
C GLY A 44 4.98 -10.51 1.38
N THR A 45 4.32 -10.56 2.52
CA THR A 45 3.28 -9.62 2.95
C THR A 45 3.39 -9.33 4.46
N PHE A 46 2.35 -8.72 5.03
CA PHE A 46 2.13 -8.57 6.46
C PHE A 46 0.74 -9.13 6.79
N ASN A 47 0.62 -9.82 7.92
CA ASN A 47 -0.65 -10.44 8.31
C ASN A 47 -1.57 -9.48 9.10
N ASP A 48 -1.06 -8.38 9.63
CA ASP A 48 -1.84 -7.35 10.35
C ASP A 48 -1.70 -6.01 9.63
N ILE A 49 -2.71 -5.72 8.80
CA ILE A 49 -2.83 -4.54 7.96
C ILE A 49 -4.17 -3.88 8.26
N LYS A 50 -4.13 -2.65 8.74
CA LYS A 50 -5.32 -1.84 9.03
C LYS A 50 -5.43 -0.73 8.01
N LEU A 51 -6.45 -0.80 7.16
CA LEU A 51 -6.80 0.23 6.18
C LEU A 51 -8.03 1.01 6.66
N ASP A 52 -7.94 2.34 6.61
CA ASP A 52 -9.09 3.24 6.62
C ASP A 52 -9.19 3.91 5.24
N ILE A 53 -10.35 3.85 4.61
CA ILE A 53 -10.62 4.44 3.29
C ILE A 53 -12.11 4.76 3.19
N LYS A 54 -12.45 5.89 2.55
CA LYS A 54 -13.82 6.37 2.39
C LYS A 54 -14.25 6.24 0.94
N SER A 55 -15.52 5.90 0.72
CA SER A 55 -16.10 5.90 -0.62
C SER A 55 -16.11 7.31 -1.23
N SER A 56 -16.01 7.41 -2.55
CA SER A 56 -16.12 8.67 -3.27
C SER A 56 -16.52 8.46 -4.72
N ASP A 57 -17.27 9.40 -5.29
CA ASP A 57 -17.58 9.41 -6.74
C ASP A 57 -16.38 9.79 -7.62
N ASN A 58 -15.26 10.19 -7.00
CA ASN A 58 -14.03 10.56 -7.69
C ASN A 58 -12.88 9.65 -7.25
N LEU A 59 -12.18 9.07 -8.22
CA LEU A 59 -11.08 8.14 -8.00
C LEU A 59 -9.95 8.76 -7.16
N SER A 60 -9.52 9.98 -7.50
CA SER A 60 -8.47 10.69 -6.75
C SER A 60 -8.89 10.93 -5.29
N MET A 61 -10.12 11.36 -5.04
CA MET A 61 -10.64 11.53 -3.67
C MET A 61 -10.76 10.20 -2.91
N PHE A 62 -11.22 9.13 -3.56
CA PHE A 62 -11.27 7.78 -3.01
C PHE A 62 -9.87 7.32 -2.57
N LEU A 63 -8.89 7.40 -3.47
CA LEU A 63 -7.51 6.99 -3.19
C LEU A 63 -6.86 7.85 -2.09
N LYS A 64 -6.99 9.18 -2.15
CA LYS A 64 -6.42 10.11 -1.16
C LYS A 64 -7.07 10.01 0.23
N SER A 65 -8.25 9.42 0.32
CA SER A 65 -8.88 9.14 1.61
C SER A 65 -8.21 7.99 2.37
N SER A 66 -7.39 7.19 1.68
CA SER A 66 -6.76 6.01 2.26
C SER A 66 -5.66 6.35 3.27
N SER A 67 -5.66 5.63 4.38
CA SER A 67 -4.54 5.56 5.32
C SER A 67 -4.36 4.13 5.82
N VAL A 68 -3.11 3.67 5.88
CA VAL A 68 -2.78 2.31 6.31
C VAL A 68 -1.84 2.33 7.51
N SER A 69 -2.03 1.38 8.42
CA SER A 69 -1.14 1.07 9.53
C SER A 69 -0.85 -0.44 9.53
N ILE A 70 0.42 -0.80 9.54
CA ILE A 70 0.89 -2.19 9.47
C ILE A 70 1.74 -2.49 10.70
N GLU A 71 1.42 -3.58 11.41
CA GLU A 71 2.26 -4.06 12.51
C GLU A 71 3.42 -4.88 11.96
N THR A 72 4.65 -4.42 12.17
CA THR A 72 5.85 -5.08 11.62
C THR A 72 6.13 -6.45 12.21
N SER A 73 5.59 -6.74 13.40
CA SER A 73 5.60 -8.08 14.00
C SER A 73 4.80 -9.11 13.21
N SER A 74 3.93 -8.67 12.30
CA SER A 74 3.13 -9.53 11.42
C SER A 74 3.81 -9.87 10.09
N PHE A 75 5.11 -9.55 9.95
CA PHE A 75 5.89 -9.82 8.75
C PHE A 75 5.81 -11.29 8.32
N GLU A 76 5.46 -11.52 7.05
CA GLU A 76 5.22 -12.87 6.51
C GLU A 76 5.95 -13.10 5.19
N SER A 77 6.83 -14.10 5.14
CA SER A 77 7.64 -14.48 3.97
C SER A 77 7.49 -15.95 3.55
N LYS A 78 6.45 -16.63 4.07
CA LYS A 78 6.21 -18.08 4.01
C LYS A 78 7.33 -18.92 4.63
N ASN A 79 8.19 -18.32 5.46
CA ASN A 79 9.28 -18.97 6.15
C ASN A 79 9.36 -18.44 7.59
N PRO A 80 8.91 -19.21 8.60
CA PRO A 80 8.88 -18.76 9.99
C PRO A 80 10.24 -18.31 10.53
N VAL A 81 11.33 -19.01 10.17
CA VAL A 81 12.70 -18.65 10.60
C VAL A 81 13.10 -17.30 10.03
N ARG A 82 12.78 -17.03 8.76
CA ARG A 82 13.02 -15.72 8.14
C ARG A 82 12.17 -14.64 8.80
N ASN A 83 10.90 -14.93 9.09
CA ASN A 83 10.00 -13.98 9.75
C ASN A 83 10.59 -13.56 11.10
N THR A 84 10.97 -14.53 11.96
CA THR A 84 11.62 -14.25 13.24
C THR A 84 12.93 -13.46 13.06
N SER A 85 13.76 -13.80 12.07
CA SER A 85 15.00 -13.06 11.82
C SER A 85 14.73 -11.60 11.46
N ILE A 86 13.85 -11.33 10.49
CA ILE A 86 13.55 -9.95 10.05
C ILE A 86 12.95 -9.12 11.18
N ILE A 87 12.00 -9.68 11.94
CA ILE A 87 11.36 -9.00 13.07
C ILE A 87 12.38 -8.67 14.16
N SER A 88 13.26 -9.62 14.51
CA SER A 88 14.26 -9.44 15.57
C SER A 88 15.48 -8.62 15.15
N THR A 89 15.73 -8.43 13.84
CA THR A 89 16.85 -7.61 13.36
C THR A 89 16.41 -6.31 12.72
N LEU A 90 15.68 -6.34 11.61
CA LEU A 90 15.36 -5.15 10.82
C LEU A 90 14.34 -4.26 11.53
N PHE A 91 13.29 -4.86 12.10
CA PHE A 91 12.25 -4.17 12.87
C PHE A 91 12.50 -4.20 14.39
N SER A 92 13.76 -4.35 14.79
CA SER A 92 14.17 -4.41 16.19
C SER A 92 13.96 -3.10 16.94
N LEU A 93 14.06 -1.96 16.25
CA LEU A 93 13.95 -0.62 16.85
C LEU A 93 12.57 -0.43 17.48
N ALA A 94 12.52 0.17 18.68
CA ALA A 94 11.25 0.46 19.37
C ALA A 94 10.34 1.39 18.54
N THR A 95 10.92 2.19 17.67
CA THR A 95 10.27 3.18 16.81
C THR A 95 9.85 2.63 15.45
N SER A 96 10.27 1.40 15.09
CA SER A 96 9.93 0.76 13.82
C SER A 96 8.87 -0.33 13.97
N LYS A 97 8.04 -0.30 15.03
CA LYS A 97 7.02 -1.33 15.28
C LYS A 97 5.84 -1.25 14.33
N THR A 98 5.55 -0.05 13.83
CA THR A 98 4.46 0.20 12.89
C THR A 98 5.01 0.88 11.64
N ILE A 99 4.49 0.48 10.48
CA ILE A 99 4.66 1.19 9.21
C ILE A 99 3.35 1.91 8.92
N LYS A 100 3.40 3.17 8.50
CA LYS A 100 2.22 3.93 8.07
C LYS A 100 2.33 4.31 6.61
N GLY A 101 1.20 4.35 5.92
CA GLY A 101 1.12 4.81 4.53
C GLY A 101 -0.07 5.73 4.31
N LYS A 102 0.10 6.76 3.48
CA LYS A 102 -0.99 7.66 3.06
C LYS A 102 -0.75 8.15 1.64
N ILE A 103 -1.80 8.13 0.81
CA ILE A 103 -1.73 8.70 -0.54
C ILE A 103 -1.96 10.21 -0.45
N LEU A 104 -0.98 11.01 -0.88
CA LEU A 104 -1.06 12.48 -0.83
C LEU A 104 -1.55 13.08 -2.14
N GLU A 105 -1.11 12.51 -3.27
CA GLU A 105 -1.37 13.02 -4.62
C GLU A 105 -1.71 11.88 -5.55
N VAL A 106 -2.57 12.14 -6.52
CA VAL A 106 -2.97 11.21 -7.58
C VAL A 106 -3.04 11.99 -8.88
N ASP A 107 -2.32 11.50 -9.88
CA ASP A 107 -2.40 11.94 -11.27
C ASP A 107 -3.10 10.84 -12.08
N GLU A 108 -4.35 11.11 -12.47
CA GLU A 108 -5.17 10.16 -13.21
C GLU A 108 -4.80 10.03 -14.69
N ALA A 109 -4.16 11.06 -15.27
CA ALA A 109 -3.73 11.05 -16.66
C ALA A 109 -2.46 10.22 -16.82
N GLU A 110 -1.49 10.44 -15.94
CA GLU A 110 -0.19 9.76 -15.94
C GLU A 110 -0.20 8.41 -15.21
N LYS A 111 -1.30 8.08 -14.54
CA LYS A 111 -1.46 6.88 -13.71
C LYS A 111 -0.37 6.79 -12.63
N LYS A 112 -0.14 7.90 -11.94
CA LYS A 112 0.85 8.03 -10.85
C LYS A 112 0.17 8.44 -9.56
N LEU A 113 0.76 8.06 -8.43
CA LEU A 113 0.40 8.57 -7.12
C LEU A 113 1.64 8.78 -6.25
N THR A 114 1.55 9.71 -5.31
CA THR A 114 2.59 9.96 -4.31
C THR A 114 2.16 9.33 -3.00
N LEU A 115 2.84 8.26 -2.60
CA LEU A 115 2.62 7.58 -1.32
C LEU A 115 3.59 8.15 -0.28
N GLU A 116 3.09 8.76 0.78
CA GLU A 116 3.89 8.99 1.98
C GLU A 116 3.99 7.69 2.77
N VAL A 117 5.21 7.21 3.00
CA VAL A 117 5.51 6.09 3.89
C VAL A 117 6.21 6.62 5.12
N THR A 118 5.74 6.23 6.31
CA THR A 118 6.41 6.52 7.57
C THR A 118 6.92 5.22 8.20
N MET A 119 8.22 5.16 8.46
CA MET A 119 8.87 4.06 9.17
C MET A 119 9.94 4.65 10.09
N ASN A 120 10.09 4.11 11.31
CA ASN A 120 11.08 4.60 12.27
C ASN A 120 10.99 6.13 12.53
N LYS A 121 9.76 6.67 12.58
CA LYS A 121 9.46 8.11 12.71
C LYS A 121 9.92 9.00 11.55
N VAL A 122 10.47 8.44 10.48
CA VAL A 122 10.85 9.18 9.27
C VAL A 122 9.78 8.99 8.20
N SER A 123 9.31 10.07 7.60
CA SER A 123 8.41 10.05 6.43
C SER A 123 9.18 10.25 5.13
N LYS A 124 8.84 9.48 4.11
CA LYS A 124 9.37 9.62 2.74
C LYS A 124 8.25 9.58 1.73
N LEU A 125 8.38 10.41 0.69
CA LEU A 125 7.48 10.42 -0.45
C LEU A 125 7.99 9.40 -1.48
N VAL A 126 7.12 8.48 -1.84
CA VAL A 126 7.40 7.38 -2.75
C VAL A 126 6.53 7.57 -3.99
N PRO A 127 7.13 7.90 -5.14
CA PRO A 127 6.40 7.91 -6.40
C PRO A 127 6.00 6.47 -6.76
N MET A 128 4.72 6.28 -7.06
CA MET A 128 4.16 4.99 -7.44
C MET A 128 3.48 5.13 -8.81
N MET A 129 3.63 4.11 -9.65
CA MET A 129 2.76 3.93 -10.81
C MET A 129 1.61 3.01 -10.42
N TYR A 130 0.41 3.27 -10.92
CA TYR A 130 -0.73 2.40 -10.69
C TYR A 130 -1.44 2.00 -11.98
N GLU A 131 -2.15 0.89 -11.94
CA GLU A 131 -2.99 0.39 -13.01
C GLU A 131 -4.35 -0.02 -12.44
N ILE A 132 -5.39 0.12 -13.25
CA ILE A 132 -6.76 -0.28 -12.89
C ILE A 132 -7.16 -1.43 -13.81
N SER A 133 -7.46 -2.58 -13.22
CA SER A 133 -7.95 -3.74 -13.97
C SER A 133 -8.78 -4.65 -13.08
N ASN A 134 -9.85 -5.23 -13.63
CA ASN A 134 -10.66 -6.25 -12.96
C ASN A 134 -11.12 -5.86 -11.54
N GLY A 135 -11.60 -4.63 -11.35
CA GLY A 135 -12.05 -4.12 -10.04
C GLY A 135 -10.93 -3.93 -9.01
N ASN A 136 -9.67 -3.81 -9.46
CA ASN A 136 -8.52 -3.61 -8.61
C ASN A 136 -7.69 -2.40 -9.07
N ILE A 137 -7.20 -1.65 -8.10
CA ILE A 137 -6.16 -0.63 -8.29
C ILE A 137 -4.86 -1.20 -7.77
N LEU A 138 -3.92 -1.49 -8.66
CA LEU A 138 -2.61 -2.05 -8.34
C LEU A 138 -1.55 -0.96 -8.45
N ALA A 139 -0.88 -0.61 -7.36
CA ALA A 139 0.18 0.40 -7.35
C ALA A 139 1.53 -0.21 -6.99
N LYS A 140 2.61 0.23 -7.64
CA LYS A 140 3.98 -0.28 -7.49
C LYS A 140 4.97 0.87 -7.38
N GLY A 141 5.97 0.68 -6.54
CA GLY A 141 7.13 1.56 -6.42
C GLY A 141 8.24 0.92 -5.60
N THR A 142 9.24 1.71 -5.25
CA THR A 142 10.45 1.23 -4.56
C THR A 142 10.81 2.19 -3.44
N ILE A 143 11.22 1.63 -2.30
CA ILE A 143 11.77 2.37 -1.17
C ILE A 143 13.20 1.91 -0.90
N ASP A 144 14.00 2.75 -0.25
CA ASP A 144 15.26 2.35 0.37
C ASP A 144 15.09 2.37 1.89
N ILE A 145 15.33 1.24 2.54
CA ILE A 145 15.26 1.13 4.00
C ILE A 145 16.21 2.11 4.71
N LEU A 146 17.34 2.46 4.08
CA LEU A 146 18.31 3.39 4.66
C LEU A 146 17.79 4.82 4.75
N ASP A 147 16.82 5.20 3.91
CA ASP A 147 16.20 6.53 3.95
C ASP A 147 15.39 6.76 5.23
N PHE A 148 15.00 5.70 5.94
CA PHE A 148 14.20 5.75 7.16
C PHE A 148 15.03 5.74 8.45
N ASP A 149 16.30 6.12 8.39
CA ASP A 149 17.23 6.05 9.53
C ASP A 149 17.38 4.64 10.13
N MET A 150 17.18 3.59 9.32
CA MET A 150 17.25 2.19 9.75
C MET A 150 18.59 1.52 9.45
N LYS A 151 19.66 2.30 9.24
CA LYS A 151 20.99 1.77 8.89
C LYS A 151 21.51 0.76 9.93
N SER A 152 21.35 1.03 11.22
CA SER A 152 21.84 0.15 12.28
C SER A 152 21.13 -1.21 12.30
N SER A 153 19.80 -1.21 12.17
CA SER A 153 19.00 -2.44 12.12
C SER A 153 19.19 -3.20 10.80
N PHE A 154 19.36 -2.48 9.69
CA PHE A 154 19.72 -3.07 8.40
C PHE A 154 21.07 -3.79 8.44
N LEU A 155 22.12 -3.17 9.02
CA LEU A 155 23.42 -3.82 9.16
C LEU A 155 23.36 -5.06 10.07
N THR A 156 22.54 -5.01 11.11
CA THR A 156 22.30 -6.17 12.00
C THR A 156 21.64 -7.32 11.22
N PHE A 157 20.62 -7.01 10.42
CA PHE A 157 19.99 -7.95 9.49
C PHE A 157 21.00 -8.54 8.50
N ALA A 158 21.75 -7.69 7.79
CA ALA A 158 22.69 -8.12 6.77
C ALA A 158 23.78 -9.03 7.35
N LYS A 159 24.29 -8.71 8.56
CA LYS A 159 25.25 -9.55 9.29
C LYS A 159 24.64 -10.89 9.68
N LYS A 160 23.41 -10.91 10.20
CA LYS A 160 22.71 -12.14 10.61
C LYS A 160 22.47 -13.10 9.43
N CYS A 161 22.25 -12.55 8.23
CA CYS A 161 21.95 -13.33 7.03
C CYS A 161 23.16 -13.52 6.10
N ALA A 162 24.35 -13.09 6.50
CA ALA A 162 25.54 -13.00 5.65
C ALA A 162 25.82 -14.28 4.84
N ASP A 163 25.85 -15.44 5.49
CA ASP A 163 26.14 -16.72 4.82
C ASP A 163 25.07 -17.08 3.77
N LEU A 164 23.79 -16.96 4.14
CA LEU A 164 22.65 -17.24 3.24
C LEU A 164 22.51 -16.21 2.10
N HIS A 165 23.12 -15.04 2.27
CA HIS A 165 23.08 -13.92 1.34
C HIS A 165 24.40 -13.75 0.57
N GLN A 166 25.40 -14.62 0.81
CA GLN A 166 26.73 -14.52 0.21
C GLN A 166 27.33 -13.11 0.43
N ASN A 167 27.18 -12.59 1.65
CA ASN A 167 27.59 -11.25 2.08
C ASN A 167 26.93 -10.06 1.34
N LYS A 168 25.88 -10.30 0.53
CA LYS A 168 25.19 -9.25 -0.21
C LYS A 168 23.71 -9.19 0.11
N SER A 169 23.31 -8.13 0.80
CA SER A 169 21.90 -7.76 1.01
C SER A 169 21.65 -6.37 0.44
N PHE A 170 20.49 -6.17 -0.14
CA PHE A 170 20.08 -4.87 -0.70
C PHE A 170 19.14 -4.15 0.26
N SER A 171 19.27 -2.83 0.33
CA SER A 171 18.35 -1.98 1.10
C SER A 171 17.16 -1.50 0.27
N ASP A 172 17.22 -1.62 -1.07
CA ASP A 172 16.06 -1.38 -1.93
C ASP A 172 15.02 -2.50 -1.78
N VAL A 173 13.77 -2.07 -1.60
CA VAL A 173 12.60 -2.93 -1.48
C VAL A 173 11.54 -2.45 -2.44
N ASN A 174 11.09 -3.34 -3.31
CA ASN A 174 9.91 -3.07 -4.13
C ASN A 174 8.66 -3.26 -3.27
N ILE A 175 7.78 -2.27 -3.30
CA ILE A 175 6.50 -2.29 -2.61
C ILE A 175 5.37 -2.25 -3.62
N GLU A 176 4.32 -2.98 -3.31
CA GLU A 176 3.12 -3.11 -4.13
C GLU A 176 1.89 -3.16 -3.23
N PHE A 177 0.82 -2.48 -3.61
CA PHE A 177 -0.47 -2.62 -2.95
C PHE A 177 -1.61 -2.77 -3.95
N THR A 178 -2.66 -3.49 -3.55
CA THR A 178 -3.87 -3.72 -4.33
C THR A 178 -5.09 -3.28 -3.54
N ILE A 179 -5.82 -2.29 -4.05
CA ILE A 179 -7.11 -1.86 -3.49
C ILE A 179 -8.22 -2.44 -4.37
N PRO A 180 -8.96 -3.45 -3.91
CA PRO A 180 -10.15 -3.91 -4.60
C PRO A 180 -11.29 -2.91 -4.41
N TYR A 181 -12.04 -2.60 -5.46
CA TYR A 181 -13.15 -1.66 -5.40
C TYR A 181 -14.36 -2.13 -6.24
N LYS A 182 -15.52 -1.54 -5.97
CA LYS A 182 -16.76 -1.67 -6.77
C LYS A 182 -17.29 -0.28 -7.12
#